data_AF-A0AAW0IC93-F1
#
_entry.id   AF-A0AAW0IC93-F1
#
_cell.length_a   1.000
_cell.length_b   1.000
_cell.length_c   1.000
_cell.angle_alpha   90.00
_cell.angle_beta   90.00
_cell.angle_gamma   90.00
#
_symmetry.space_group_name_H-M   'P 1'
#
loop_
_entity.id
_entity.type
_entity.pdbx_description
1 polymer ?
#
loop_
_entity_poly.entity_id
_entity_poly.type
_entity_poly.pdbx_seq_one_letter_code
_entity_poly.pdbx_strand_id
1 'polypeptide(L)'
;MSYTICFFNELIIYVVHVGGWATAPGGPYSWGYCFVREINGGSYCASNPNYPCASGQEYYGRGPIQLSWNYNYGQCGEALELDLLNNPDLVATDPVISFKTAIWFWMTPQSPKPSCHDVITENWNPSSADIAAGRLTGYGTTTNIINGGLECGQGSNAQVEDRIGFYKRYCDFFGVDYGDNLDCYNQSPFGNGLLVDTM
;
A
#
# COMPACT_ATOMS: atom_id res chain seq x y z
N MET A 1 14.51 23.92 -0.86
CA MET A 1 14.56 23.55 0.56
C MET A 1 13.85 22.21 0.61
N SER A 2 14.64 21.14 0.52
CA SER A 2 14.25 19.85 -0.07
C SER A 2 13.16 19.12 0.71
N TYR A 3 12.39 18.34 -0.05
CA TYR A 3 11.30 17.41 0.28
C TYR A 3 11.55 16.41 1.44
N THR A 4 12.67 16.54 2.17
CA THR A 4 13.08 15.76 3.34
C THR A 4 12.10 15.85 4.53
N ILE A 5 11.11 16.75 4.51
CA ILE A 5 10.13 16.92 5.59
C ILE A 5 8.94 15.92 5.50
N CYS A 6 8.79 15.16 4.40
CA CYS A 6 7.84 14.04 4.37
C CYS A 6 8.30 12.81 5.19
N PHE A 7 9.56 12.77 5.64
CA PHE A 7 10.20 11.62 6.30
C PHE A 7 9.55 11.19 7.63
N PHE A 8 8.79 12.08 8.29
CA PHE A 8 8.07 11.75 9.54
C PHE A 8 6.57 11.47 9.36
N ASN A 9 6.02 11.70 8.16
CA ASN A 9 4.58 11.70 7.90
C ASN A 9 4.09 10.52 7.06
N GLU A 10 5.00 9.71 6.51
CA GLU A 10 4.68 8.60 5.62
C GLU A 10 3.69 7.63 6.30
N LEU A 11 3.92 7.20 7.54
CA LEU A 11 3.05 6.25 8.25
C LEU A 11 1.59 6.69 8.44
N ILE A 12 1.31 7.99 8.49
CA ILE A 12 -0.03 8.50 8.82
C ILE A 12 -0.99 8.45 7.60
N ILE A 13 -0.45 8.27 6.39
CA ILE A 13 -1.24 8.34 5.15
C ILE A 13 -1.77 6.96 4.70
N TYR A 14 -1.34 5.86 5.33
CA TYR A 14 -1.47 4.52 4.72
C TYR A 14 -2.76 3.73 4.92
N VAL A 15 -3.83 4.29 5.48
CA VAL A 15 -5.03 3.50 5.83
C VAL A 15 -6.27 4.10 5.24
N VAL A 16 -6.32 4.07 3.91
CA VAL A 16 -7.55 4.37 3.19
C VAL A 16 -8.19 3.05 2.81
N HIS A 17 -8.83 2.42 3.79
CA HIS A 17 -10.00 1.60 3.54
C HIS A 17 -11.14 2.20 4.36
N VAL A 18 -11.91 3.03 3.66
CA VAL A 18 -13.31 3.42 3.90
C VAL A 18 -13.68 3.59 5.37
N GLY A 19 -13.55 4.81 5.88
CA GLY A 19 -14.24 5.22 7.11
C GLY A 19 -15.07 6.50 6.94
N GLY A 20 -14.70 7.34 5.98
CA GLY A 20 -15.37 8.60 5.69
C GLY A 20 -16.54 8.43 4.72
N TRP A 21 -17.60 9.19 4.96
CA TRP A 21 -18.67 9.45 3.99
C TRP A 21 -18.75 10.96 3.74
N ALA A 22 -19.42 11.37 2.67
CA ALA A 22 -19.42 12.78 2.22
C ALA A 22 -19.84 13.79 3.30
N THR A 23 -20.66 13.38 4.28
CA THR A 23 -21.16 14.22 5.38
C THR A 23 -20.58 13.84 6.74
N ALA A 24 -19.47 13.10 6.78
CA ALA A 24 -18.86 12.69 8.04
C ALA A 24 -18.38 13.92 8.84
N PRO A 25 -18.50 13.92 10.18
CA PRO A 25 -17.92 14.97 11.01
C PRO A 25 -16.43 15.14 10.72
N GLY A 26 -16.01 16.37 10.41
CA GLY A 26 -14.63 16.69 10.00
C GLY A 26 -14.28 16.38 8.54
N GLY A 27 -15.26 15.96 7.74
CA GLY A 27 -15.09 15.56 6.34
C GLY A 27 -14.63 14.09 6.19
N PRO A 28 -14.74 13.52 4.97
CA PRO A 28 -14.45 12.10 4.72
C PRO A 28 -13.01 11.72 5.09
N TYR A 29 -12.06 12.64 4.92
CA TYR A 29 -10.64 12.41 5.16
C TYR A 29 -10.23 12.52 6.65
N SER A 30 -11.19 12.62 7.58
CA SER A 30 -10.93 12.57 9.04
C SER A 30 -11.11 11.18 9.66
N TRP A 31 -11.47 10.18 8.85
CA TRP A 31 -11.94 8.87 9.31
C TRP A 31 -11.00 7.72 8.88
N GLY A 32 -9.72 8.02 8.68
CA GLY A 32 -8.69 7.00 8.48
C GLY A 32 -8.56 6.11 9.72
N TYR A 33 -7.97 4.93 9.56
CA TYR A 33 -7.75 3.96 10.66
C TYR A 33 -9.03 3.44 11.35
N CYS A 34 -10.21 3.63 10.77
CA CYS A 34 -11.48 3.18 11.37
C CYS A 34 -11.60 1.65 11.46
N PHE A 35 -10.99 0.92 10.53
CA PHE A 35 -11.05 -0.54 10.45
C PHE A 35 -9.65 -1.16 10.54
N VAL A 36 -9.55 -2.30 11.23
CA VAL A 36 -8.30 -3.08 11.37
C VAL A 36 -8.33 -4.39 10.57
N ARG A 37 -9.52 -4.86 10.18
CA ARG A 37 -9.73 -6.04 9.34
C ARG A 37 -10.54 -5.62 8.12
N GLU A 38 -10.25 -6.26 6.99
CA GLU A 38 -11.02 -6.12 5.77
C GLU A 38 -12.50 -6.48 6.00
N ILE A 39 -13.40 -5.69 5.41
CA ILE A 39 -14.84 -5.96 5.45
C ILE A 39 -15.17 -6.95 4.34
N ASN A 40 -15.75 -8.10 4.70
CA ASN A 40 -16.09 -9.20 3.77
C ASN A 40 -14.88 -9.80 3.03
N GLY A 41 -13.75 -9.97 3.71
CA GLY A 41 -12.54 -10.57 3.12
C GLY A 41 -12.70 -12.03 2.69
N GLY A 42 -11.86 -12.45 1.72
CA GLY A 42 -11.72 -13.83 1.28
C GLY A 42 -10.51 -14.56 1.91
N SER A 43 -10.17 -15.72 1.36
CA SER A 43 -9.02 -16.50 1.88
C SER A 43 -7.66 -15.90 1.51
N TYR A 44 -7.57 -15.21 0.37
CA TYR A 44 -6.33 -14.63 -0.18
C TYR A 44 -5.14 -15.61 -0.13
N CYS A 45 -5.40 -16.86 -0.51
CA CYS A 45 -4.40 -17.91 -0.57
C CYS A 45 -3.98 -18.15 -2.02
N ALA A 46 -2.76 -17.75 -2.37
CA ALA A 46 -2.14 -18.08 -3.65
C ALA A 46 -1.21 -19.28 -3.49
N SER A 47 -1.10 -20.10 -4.54
CA SER A 47 -0.09 -21.17 -4.59
C SER A 47 1.31 -20.55 -4.57
N ASN A 48 2.03 -20.74 -3.47
CA ASN A 48 3.40 -20.27 -3.30
C ASN A 48 4.19 -21.33 -2.49
N PRO A 49 5.24 -21.93 -3.05
CA PRO A 49 5.99 -22.99 -2.37
C PRO A 49 6.81 -22.49 -1.18
N ASN A 50 7.22 -21.22 -1.17
CA ASN A 50 7.98 -20.62 -0.08
C ASN A 50 7.06 -20.19 1.08
N TYR A 51 5.83 -19.79 0.74
CA TYR A 51 4.85 -19.27 1.70
C TYR A 51 3.52 -20.04 1.58
N PRO A 52 3.49 -21.35 1.86
CA PRO A 52 2.28 -22.14 1.73
C PRO A 52 1.21 -21.66 2.73
N CYS A 53 -0.05 -21.67 2.30
CA CYS A 53 -1.15 -21.29 3.17
C CYS A 53 -1.29 -22.28 4.34
N ALA A 54 -1.26 -21.77 5.56
CA ALA A 54 -1.49 -22.56 6.76
C ALA A 54 -2.95 -23.05 6.82
N SER A 55 -3.14 -24.28 7.29
CA SER A 55 -4.48 -24.88 7.37
C SER A 55 -5.39 -24.06 8.30
N GLY A 56 -6.58 -23.72 7.83
CA GLY A 56 -7.56 -22.95 8.58
C GLY A 56 -7.26 -21.46 8.72
N GLN A 57 -6.20 -20.95 8.06
CA GLN A 57 -5.84 -19.54 8.06
C GLN A 57 -6.31 -18.83 6.79
N GLU A 58 -6.63 -17.55 6.94
CA GLU A 58 -7.03 -16.65 5.86
C GLU A 58 -6.19 -15.38 5.91
N TYR A 59 -5.81 -14.89 4.73
CA TYR A 59 -4.85 -13.79 4.55
C TYR A 59 -5.50 -12.54 3.99
N TYR A 60 -6.74 -12.26 4.39
CA TYR A 60 -7.41 -10.99 4.11
C TYR A 60 -6.70 -9.80 4.76
N GLY A 61 -7.10 -8.60 4.36
CA GLY A 61 -6.51 -7.34 4.78
C GLY A 61 -6.53 -7.17 6.29
N ARG A 62 -5.35 -6.98 6.89
CA ARG A 62 -5.22 -6.61 8.30
C ARG A 62 -4.28 -5.43 8.50
N GLY A 63 -4.55 -4.68 9.56
CA GLY A 63 -3.74 -3.54 9.97
C GLY A 63 -3.78 -2.36 9.00
N PRO A 64 -2.88 -1.38 9.20
CA PRO A 64 -2.89 -0.12 8.47
C PRO A 64 -2.81 -0.30 6.95
N ILE A 65 -1.85 -1.08 6.45
CA ILE A 65 -1.68 -1.25 5.01
C ILE A 65 -2.67 -2.28 4.40
N GLN A 66 -3.59 -2.82 5.20
CA GLN A 66 -4.45 -3.94 4.83
C GLN A 66 -3.61 -5.07 4.19
N LEU A 67 -2.60 -5.55 4.92
CA LEU A 67 -1.71 -6.59 4.44
C LEU A 67 -2.56 -7.81 4.03
N SER A 68 -2.45 -8.19 2.76
CA SER A 68 -3.22 -9.29 2.16
C SER A 68 -2.31 -10.26 1.44
N TRP A 69 -2.77 -11.49 1.28
CA TRP A 69 -2.09 -12.64 0.66
C TRP A 69 -1.01 -13.32 1.49
N ASN A 70 -1.03 -14.67 1.47
CA ASN A 70 -0.08 -15.54 2.17
C ASN A 70 1.39 -15.19 1.91
N TYR A 71 1.76 -14.84 0.68
CA TYR A 71 3.14 -14.49 0.34
C TYR A 71 3.60 -13.18 0.98
N ASN A 72 2.70 -12.23 1.23
CA ASN A 72 3.04 -10.98 1.94
C ASN A 72 3.14 -11.23 3.45
N TYR A 73 2.23 -12.01 4.03
CA TYR A 73 2.33 -12.41 5.44
C TYR A 73 3.62 -13.21 5.71
N GLY A 74 3.98 -14.11 4.79
CA GLY A 74 5.23 -14.88 4.87
C GLY A 74 6.48 -14.02 4.86
N GLN A 75 6.66 -13.18 3.83
CA GLN A 75 7.83 -12.29 3.72
C GLN A 75 7.92 -11.29 4.88
N CYS A 76 6.77 -10.73 5.29
CA CYS A 76 6.70 -9.81 6.43
C CYS A 76 7.06 -10.52 7.74
N GLY A 77 6.54 -11.73 7.93
CA GLY A 77 6.84 -12.56 9.09
C GLY A 77 8.32 -12.88 9.20
N GLU A 78 8.97 -13.28 8.10
CA GLU A 78 10.41 -13.51 8.05
C GLU A 78 11.21 -12.26 8.41
N ALA A 79 10.87 -11.10 7.84
CA ALA A 79 11.57 -9.84 8.10
C ALA A 79 11.41 -9.33 9.54
N LEU A 80 10.29 -9.65 10.20
CA LEU A 80 9.98 -9.24 11.57
C LEU A 80 10.29 -10.32 12.61
N GLU A 81 10.79 -11.49 12.19
CA GLU A 81 10.99 -12.68 13.03
C GLU A 81 9.70 -13.11 13.76
N LEU A 82 8.57 -13.08 13.04
CA LEU A 82 7.24 -13.44 13.51
C LEU A 82 6.61 -14.51 12.61
N ASP A 83 5.93 -15.49 13.20
CA ASP A 83 5.18 -16.49 12.43
C ASP A 83 3.79 -15.96 12.02
N LEU A 84 3.79 -15.02 11.09
CA LEU A 84 2.57 -14.41 10.55
C LEU A 84 1.83 -15.32 9.55
N LEU A 85 2.47 -16.38 9.06
CA LEU A 85 1.83 -17.36 8.17
C LEU A 85 0.85 -18.25 8.94
N ASN A 86 1.23 -18.73 10.13
CA ASN A 86 0.34 -19.50 10.99
C ASN A 86 -0.49 -18.63 11.94
N ASN A 87 -0.08 -17.39 12.21
CA ASN A 87 -0.76 -16.47 13.13
C ASN A 87 -1.05 -15.10 12.47
N PRO A 88 -1.77 -15.04 11.33
CA PRO A 88 -2.00 -13.78 10.61
C PRO A 88 -2.82 -12.77 11.44
N ASP A 89 -3.63 -13.24 12.40
CA ASP A 89 -4.42 -12.40 13.29
C ASP A 89 -3.61 -11.53 14.26
N LEU A 90 -2.31 -11.80 14.43
CA LEU A 90 -1.41 -10.90 15.17
C LEU A 90 -1.41 -9.49 14.57
N VAL A 91 -1.53 -9.38 13.24
CA VAL A 91 -1.58 -8.08 12.53
C VAL A 91 -2.84 -7.28 12.89
N ALA A 92 -3.89 -7.92 13.42
CA ALA A 92 -5.13 -7.26 13.82
C ALA A 92 -5.37 -7.24 15.34
N THR A 93 -4.50 -7.84 16.14
CA THR A 93 -4.66 -7.95 17.60
C THR A 93 -3.52 -7.32 18.39
N ASP A 94 -2.32 -7.22 17.81
CA ASP A 94 -1.20 -6.48 18.39
C ASP A 94 -0.94 -5.20 17.57
N PRO A 95 -1.16 -4.00 18.15
CA PRO A 95 -1.01 -2.75 17.42
C PRO A 95 0.44 -2.48 16.98
N VAL A 96 1.44 -2.92 17.73
CA VAL A 96 2.85 -2.73 17.37
C VAL A 96 3.19 -3.59 16.15
N ILE A 97 2.76 -4.86 16.15
CA ILE A 97 2.91 -5.74 14.98
C ILE A 97 2.15 -5.16 13.79
N SER A 98 0.92 -4.67 14.00
CA SER A 98 0.08 -4.04 12.99
C SER A 98 0.82 -2.89 12.28
N PHE A 99 1.40 -1.96 13.03
CA PHE A 99 2.18 -0.87 12.42
C PHE A 99 3.49 -1.36 11.79
N LYS A 100 4.19 -2.33 12.40
CA LYS A 100 5.41 -2.91 11.81
C LYS A 100 5.15 -3.52 10.44
N THR A 101 4.01 -4.20 10.22
CA THR A 101 3.71 -4.78 8.89
C THR A 101 3.47 -3.71 7.84
N ALA A 102 2.85 -2.59 8.22
CA ALA A 102 2.66 -1.45 7.32
C ALA A 102 3.99 -0.78 6.95
N ILE A 103 4.86 -0.57 7.94
CA ILE A 103 6.21 -0.03 7.71
C ILE A 103 7.01 -0.98 6.82
N TRP A 104 6.97 -2.28 7.12
CA TRP A 104 7.66 -3.29 6.31
C TRP A 104 7.24 -3.21 4.84
N PHE A 105 5.94 -3.18 4.55
CA PHE A 105 5.47 -3.08 3.16
C PHE A 105 5.96 -1.79 2.50
N TRP A 106 5.90 -0.68 3.22
CA TRP A 106 6.31 0.63 2.72
C TRP A 106 7.81 0.69 2.35
N MET A 107 8.64 0.06 3.17
CA MET A 107 10.10 0.09 3.07
C MET A 107 10.69 -1.01 2.17
N THR A 108 9.91 -2.05 1.84
CA THR A 108 10.45 -3.25 1.19
C THR A 108 10.14 -3.24 -0.31
N PRO A 109 11.16 -3.14 -1.19
CA PRO A 109 10.94 -3.32 -2.62
C PRO A 109 10.56 -4.78 -2.93
N GLN A 110 9.60 -4.97 -3.82
CA GLN A 110 9.18 -6.29 -4.32
C GLN A 110 9.23 -6.28 -5.84
N SER A 111 10.39 -6.66 -6.41
CA SER A 111 10.65 -6.57 -7.85
C SER A 111 9.48 -7.11 -8.69
N PRO A 112 8.99 -6.36 -9.70
CA PRO A 112 9.58 -5.15 -10.26
C PRO A 112 9.24 -3.83 -9.52
N LYS A 113 8.47 -3.88 -8.43
CA LYS A 113 8.07 -2.70 -7.67
C LYS A 113 9.24 -2.17 -6.82
N PRO A 114 9.57 -0.87 -6.87
CA PRO A 114 10.45 -0.27 -5.87
C PRO A 114 9.73 -0.23 -4.52
N SER A 115 10.46 0.15 -3.46
CA SER A 115 9.79 0.50 -2.21
C SER A 115 9.02 1.80 -2.40
N CYS A 116 7.87 1.94 -1.75
CA CYS A 116 7.17 3.21 -1.79
C CYS A 116 8.00 4.33 -1.14
N HIS A 117 8.80 3.98 -0.13
CA HIS A 117 9.76 4.88 0.49
C HIS A 117 10.73 5.49 -0.52
N ASP A 118 11.36 4.69 -1.37
CA ASP A 118 12.30 5.19 -2.38
C ASP A 118 11.60 6.10 -3.39
N VAL A 119 10.34 5.81 -3.72
CA VAL A 119 9.54 6.68 -4.62
C VAL A 119 9.29 8.04 -3.99
N ILE A 120 8.77 8.10 -2.77
CA ILE A 120 8.38 9.39 -2.17
C ILE A 120 9.58 10.22 -1.69
N THR A 121 10.72 9.58 -1.42
CA THR A 121 11.97 10.25 -1.06
C THR A 121 12.85 10.61 -2.28
N GLU A 122 12.33 10.41 -3.49
CA GLU A 122 13.03 10.67 -4.77
C GLU A 122 14.33 9.87 -4.95
N ASN A 123 14.49 8.76 -4.21
CA ASN A 123 15.62 7.84 -4.34
C ASN A 123 15.41 6.78 -5.44
N TRP A 124 14.17 6.59 -5.88
CA TRP A 124 13.85 5.76 -7.03
C TRP A 124 13.96 6.58 -8.33
N ASN A 125 14.79 6.09 -9.27
CA ASN A 125 14.89 6.63 -10.62
C ASN A 125 14.09 5.74 -11.59
N PRO A 126 13.00 6.22 -12.19
CA PRO A 126 12.19 5.44 -13.12
C PRO A 126 13.03 4.91 -14.29
N SER A 127 12.88 3.61 -14.61
CA SER A 127 13.50 3.05 -15.80
C SER A 127 12.81 3.56 -17.07
N SER A 128 13.41 3.33 -18.24
CA SER A 128 12.74 3.63 -19.52
C SER A 128 11.40 2.88 -19.67
N ALA A 129 11.28 1.68 -19.09
CA ALA A 129 10.03 0.92 -19.08
C ALA A 129 8.99 1.55 -18.14
N ASP A 130 9.41 2.12 -17.02
CA ASP A 130 8.52 2.84 -16.11
C ASP A 130 8.00 4.13 -16.74
N ILE A 131 8.88 4.90 -17.35
CA ILE A 131 8.50 6.14 -18.07
C ILE A 131 7.51 5.81 -19.20
N ALA A 132 7.79 4.76 -20.00
CA ALA A 132 6.88 4.32 -21.06
C ALA A 132 5.51 3.84 -20.52
N ALA A 133 5.51 3.29 -19.30
CA ALA A 133 4.31 2.89 -18.58
C ALA A 133 3.60 4.05 -17.84
N GLY A 134 4.10 5.28 -17.93
CA GLY A 134 3.59 6.44 -17.22
C GLY A 134 3.91 6.47 -15.72
N ARG A 135 4.74 5.55 -15.22
CA ARG A 135 5.14 5.47 -13.81
C ARG A 135 6.29 6.44 -13.55
N LEU A 136 5.95 7.59 -12.96
CA LEU A 136 6.88 8.66 -12.59
C LEU A 136 6.96 8.79 -11.07
N THR A 137 8.00 9.44 -10.55
CA THR A 137 8.12 9.73 -9.12
C THR A 137 6.92 10.55 -8.62
N GLY A 138 6.24 10.06 -7.58
CA GLY A 138 5.06 10.71 -6.99
C GLY A 138 4.08 9.74 -6.31
N TYR A 139 3.08 10.31 -5.63
CA TYR A 139 2.12 9.56 -4.81
C TYR A 139 1.29 8.56 -5.63
N GLY A 140 1.02 8.86 -6.90
CA GLY A 140 0.35 7.94 -7.82
C GLY A 140 1.09 6.63 -8.01
N THR A 141 2.42 6.68 -8.11
CA THR A 141 3.23 5.45 -8.24
C THR A 141 3.22 4.64 -6.95
N THR A 142 3.14 5.28 -5.77
CA THR A 142 2.94 4.53 -4.51
C THR A 142 1.57 3.85 -4.46
N THR A 143 0.53 4.48 -4.99
CA THR A 143 -0.79 3.84 -5.16
C THR A 143 -0.71 2.63 -6.09
N ASN A 144 0.07 2.73 -7.18
CA ASN A 144 0.32 1.64 -8.11
C ASN A 144 1.06 0.46 -7.45
N ILE A 145 2.05 0.74 -6.60
CA ILE A 145 2.77 -0.30 -5.83
C ILE A 145 1.80 -1.04 -4.90
N ILE A 146 0.97 -0.30 -4.18
CA ILE A 146 0.02 -0.83 -3.18
C ILE A 146 -1.08 -1.68 -3.84
N ASN A 147 -1.80 -1.14 -4.83
CA ASN A 147 -2.96 -1.83 -5.40
C ASN A 147 -3.19 -1.53 -6.89
N GLY A 148 -2.12 -1.28 -7.64
CA GLY A 148 -2.24 -0.82 -9.03
C GLY A 148 -2.96 -1.77 -9.97
N GLY A 149 -2.90 -3.08 -9.70
CA GLY A 149 -3.63 -4.08 -10.50
C GLY A 149 -5.16 -3.94 -10.44
N LEU A 150 -5.70 -3.25 -9.42
CA LEU A 150 -7.12 -2.99 -9.25
C LEU A 150 -7.50 -1.52 -9.40
N GLU A 151 -6.55 -0.59 -9.24
CA GLU A 151 -6.85 0.84 -9.11
C GLU A 151 -6.26 1.71 -10.22
N CYS A 152 -5.19 1.28 -10.90
CA CYS A 152 -4.43 2.11 -11.83
C CYS A 152 -4.65 1.72 -13.30
N GLY A 153 -4.41 2.67 -14.22
CA GLY A 153 -4.49 2.42 -15.66
C GLY A 153 -5.91 2.30 -16.23
N GLN A 154 -6.93 2.71 -15.47
CA GLN A 154 -8.35 2.60 -15.83
C GLN A 154 -9.12 3.92 -15.72
N GLY A 155 -8.40 5.05 -15.71
CA GLY A 155 -9.00 6.38 -15.54
C GLY A 155 -9.33 6.71 -14.07
N SER A 156 -9.98 7.87 -13.87
CA SER A 156 -10.39 8.34 -12.54
C SER A 156 -11.36 7.38 -11.87
N ASN A 157 -11.13 7.10 -10.59
CA ASN A 157 -11.94 6.21 -9.78
C ASN A 157 -11.91 6.66 -8.31
N ALA A 158 -12.96 6.26 -7.58
CA ALA A 158 -13.18 6.71 -6.21
C ALA A 158 -12.06 6.27 -5.24
N GLN A 159 -11.44 5.11 -5.45
CA GLN A 159 -10.41 4.57 -4.59
C GLN A 159 -9.15 5.44 -4.61
N VAL A 160 -8.66 5.76 -5.81
CA VAL A 160 -7.49 6.63 -5.98
C VAL A 160 -7.79 8.05 -5.52
N GLU A 161 -8.99 8.58 -5.79
CA GLU A 161 -9.40 9.92 -5.29
C GLU A 161 -9.45 9.96 -3.74
N ASP A 162 -9.92 8.90 -3.09
CA ASP A 162 -9.93 8.80 -1.62
C ASP A 162 -8.50 8.83 -1.06
N ARG A 163 -7.57 8.07 -1.67
CA ARG A 163 -6.14 8.09 -1.32
C ARG A 163 -5.56 9.50 -1.44
N ILE A 164 -5.79 10.17 -2.57
CA ILE A 164 -5.31 11.53 -2.82
C ILE A 164 -5.92 12.52 -1.82
N GLY A 165 -7.19 12.36 -1.45
CA GLY A 165 -7.87 13.21 -0.49
C GLY A 165 -7.28 13.16 0.92
N PHE A 166 -6.98 11.96 1.42
CA PHE A 166 -6.25 11.80 2.68
C PHE A 166 -4.83 12.37 2.59
N TYR A 167 -4.10 12.08 1.51
CA TYR A 167 -2.76 12.63 1.28
C TYR A 167 -2.75 14.16 1.34
N LYS A 168 -3.61 14.83 0.56
CA LYS A 168 -3.73 16.29 0.55
C LYS A 168 -4.07 16.87 1.90
N ARG A 169 -5.04 16.28 2.62
CA ARG A 169 -5.40 16.72 3.97
C ARG A 169 -4.20 16.69 4.91
N TYR A 170 -3.43 15.60 4.90
CA TYR A 170 -2.27 15.49 5.79
C TYR A 170 -1.16 16.44 5.37
N CYS A 171 -0.88 16.58 4.07
CA CYS A 171 0.06 17.60 3.57
C CYS A 171 -0.34 19.02 4.02
N ASP A 172 -1.62 19.38 3.92
CA ASP A 172 -2.15 20.67 4.39
C ASP A 172 -1.94 20.87 5.89
N PHE A 173 -2.21 19.84 6.68
CA PHE A 173 -2.01 19.88 8.13
C PHE A 173 -0.54 20.13 8.51
N PHE A 174 0.39 19.57 7.73
CA PHE A 174 1.83 19.75 7.93
C PHE A 174 2.42 20.96 7.21
N GLY A 175 1.64 21.66 6.39
CA GLY A 175 2.10 22.82 5.61
C GLY A 175 3.15 22.47 4.55
N VAL A 176 3.04 21.29 3.93
CA VAL A 176 3.95 20.82 2.87
C VAL A 176 3.24 20.73 1.52
N ASP A 177 4.00 20.86 0.44
CA ASP A 177 3.49 20.70 -0.92
C ASP A 177 3.10 19.24 -1.19
N TYR A 178 2.13 19.03 -2.09
CA TYR A 178 1.67 17.69 -2.46
C TYR A 178 2.64 16.98 -3.41
N GLY A 179 3.46 17.74 -4.13
CA GLY A 179 4.20 17.24 -5.28
C GLY A 179 3.31 16.99 -6.50
N ASP A 180 3.96 16.53 -7.57
CA ASP A 180 3.30 16.17 -8.83
C ASP A 180 2.95 14.66 -8.86
N ASN A 181 2.31 14.21 -9.95
CA ASN A 181 1.99 12.80 -10.21
C ASN A 181 1.22 12.13 -9.07
N LEU A 182 0.16 12.78 -8.59
CA LEU A 182 -0.63 12.32 -7.44
C LEU A 182 -1.50 11.10 -7.75
N ASP A 183 -1.91 10.93 -9.00
CA ASP A 183 -2.76 9.83 -9.44
C ASP A 183 -2.00 8.77 -10.26
N CYS A 184 -2.65 7.62 -10.43
CA CYS A 184 -2.18 6.57 -11.31
C CYS A 184 -3.17 6.21 -12.42
N TYR A 185 -4.03 7.15 -12.82
CA TYR A 185 -5.15 6.88 -13.74
C TYR A 185 -4.69 6.34 -15.09
N ASN A 186 -3.55 6.81 -15.56
CA ASN A 186 -2.96 6.45 -16.85
C ASN A 186 -1.67 5.64 -16.70
N GLN A 187 -1.33 5.20 -15.49
CA GLN A 187 -0.14 4.37 -15.28
C GLN A 187 -0.47 2.91 -15.58
N SER A 188 0.40 2.23 -16.33
CA SER A 188 0.31 0.76 -16.40
C SER A 188 0.66 0.17 -15.03
N PRO A 189 -0.13 -0.79 -14.51
CA PRO A 189 0.21 -1.47 -13.27
C PRO A 189 1.60 -2.12 -13.33
N PHE A 190 2.33 -2.20 -12.21
CA PHE A 190 3.63 -2.91 -12.14
C PHE A 190 3.54 -4.42 -12.47
N GLY A 191 2.33 -4.96 -12.65
CA GLY A 191 2.06 -6.40 -12.78
C GLY A 191 1.92 -7.07 -11.42
N ASN A 192 1.12 -8.14 -11.35
CA ASN A 192 1.25 -9.09 -10.25
C ASN A 192 2.60 -9.78 -10.44
N GLY A 193 3.44 -9.87 -9.40
CA GLY A 193 4.82 -10.39 -9.44
C GLY A 193 5.01 -11.85 -9.90
N LEU A 194 4.07 -12.40 -10.65
CA LEU A 194 4.29 -13.53 -11.54
C LEU A 194 4.80 -12.97 -12.86
N LEU A 195 6.12 -12.94 -13.01
CA LEU A 195 6.74 -13.18 -14.30
C LEU A 195 6.14 -14.49 -14.84
N VAL A 196 5.07 -14.37 -15.62
CA VAL A 196 4.77 -15.36 -16.65
C VAL A 196 5.83 -15.11 -17.70
N ASP A 197 6.99 -15.71 -17.48
CA ASP A 197 7.83 -16.08 -18.60
C ASP A 197 6.94 -16.86 -19.55
N THR A 198 6.74 -16.26 -20.72
CA THR A 198 6.54 -16.93 -21.99
C THR A 198 7.00 -18.39 -21.95
N MET A 199 6.03 -19.31 -21.98
CA MET A 199 6.09 -20.39 -22.95
C MET A 199 5.33 -19.96 -24.21
#